data_AF-X1UIB8-F1
#
_entry.id   AF-X1UIB8-F1
#
_cell.length_a   1.000
_cell.length_b   1.000
_cell.length_c   1.000
_cell.angle_alpha   90.00
_cell.angle_beta   90.00
_cell.angle_gamma   90.00
#
_symmetry.space_group_name_H-M   'P 1'
#
loop_
_entity.id
_entity.type
_entity.pdbx_description
1 polymer ?
#
loop_
_entity_poly.entity_id
_entity_poly.type
_entity_poly.pdbx_seq_one_letter_code
_entity_poly.pdbx_strand_id
1 'polypeptide(L)'
;YLQEWLAMPVEKEEGNKQASWRTDPKYSGKSNCVADIGSHIENTVSYITGLEIDSLCANLDIFVEGRALDDNAEVLTKYTSGARGIYWC
;
A
#
# COMPACT_ATOMS: atom_id res chain seq x y z
N TYR A 1 7.48 1.16 -3.60
CA TYR A 1 7.88 0.12 -4.57
C TYR A 1 6.59 -0.44 -5.14
N LEU A 2 6.52 -0.65 -6.45
CA LEU A 2 5.32 -1.13 -7.13
C LEU A 2 5.08 -2.62 -6.85
N GLN A 3 3.91 -2.96 -6.30
CA GLN A 3 3.51 -4.33 -6.02
C GLN A 3 3.11 -5.12 -7.29
N GLU A 4 4.08 -5.36 -8.17
CA GLU A 4 3.85 -5.92 -9.53
C GLU A 4 3.31 -7.36 -9.52
N TRP A 5 3.73 -8.20 -8.57
CA TRP A 5 3.36 -9.62 -8.55
C TRP A 5 1.88 -9.90 -8.23
N LEU A 6 1.16 -8.92 -7.64
CA LEU A 6 -0.30 -8.98 -7.46
C LEU A 6 -1.06 -8.19 -8.54
N ALA A 7 -0.40 -7.65 -9.57
CA ALA A 7 -1.09 -6.97 -10.67
C ALA A 7 -2.01 -7.92 -11.48
N MET A 8 -1.80 -9.23 -11.36
CA MET A 8 -2.65 -10.29 -11.92
C MET A 8 -3.44 -11.00 -10.80
N PRO A 9 -4.57 -11.68 -11.11
CA PRO A 9 -5.40 -12.39 -10.14
C PRO A 9 -4.77 -13.72 -9.67
N VAL A 10 -3.51 -13.69 -9.24
CA VAL A 10 -2.72 -14.87 -8.85
C VAL A 10 -3.27 -15.55 -7.58
N GLU A 11 -4.14 -14.88 -6.82
CA GLU A 11 -4.92 -15.49 -5.73
C GLU A 11 -5.93 -16.54 -6.21
N LYS A 12 -6.30 -16.52 -7.49
CA LYS A 12 -7.20 -17.51 -8.11
C LYS A 12 -6.44 -18.77 -8.57
N GLU A 13 -5.12 -18.72 -8.60
CA GLU A 13 -4.29 -19.86 -8.98
C GLU A 13 -4.27 -20.89 -7.84
N GLU A 14 -4.50 -22.16 -8.17
CA GLU A 14 -4.53 -23.23 -7.18
C GLU A 14 -3.17 -23.35 -6.49
N GLY A 15 -3.17 -23.24 -5.16
CA GLY A 15 -1.97 -23.38 -4.33
C GLY A 15 -1.23 -22.08 -4.02
N ASN A 16 -1.62 -20.93 -4.58
CA ASN A 16 -1.00 -19.64 -4.24
C ASN A 16 -1.53 -19.08 -2.91
N LYS A 17 -1.10 -19.72 -1.81
CA LYS A 17 -1.48 -19.33 -0.45
C LYS A 17 -1.05 -17.90 -0.11
N GLN A 18 0.07 -17.43 -0.66
CA GLN A 18 0.63 -16.11 -0.34
C GLN A 18 -0.26 -14.97 -0.86
N ALA A 19 -0.82 -15.11 -2.06
CA ALA A 19 -1.77 -14.14 -2.61
C ALA A 19 -3.16 -14.25 -1.98
N SER A 20 -3.59 -15.49 -1.68
CA SER A 20 -4.94 -15.76 -1.16
C SER A 20 -5.25 -15.00 0.13
N TRP A 21 -4.34 -15.01 1.12
CA TRP A 21 -4.62 -14.32 2.38
C TRP A 21 -4.40 -12.81 2.27
N ARG A 22 -3.45 -12.36 1.43
CA ARG A 22 -3.14 -10.92 1.24
C ARG A 22 -4.29 -10.13 0.62
N THR A 23 -5.09 -10.79 -0.21
CA THR A 23 -6.21 -10.16 -0.92
C THR A 23 -7.54 -10.25 -0.16
N ASP A 24 -7.58 -10.93 0.98
CA ASP A 24 -8.79 -11.08 1.81
C ASP A 24 -8.77 -10.10 3.01
N PRO A 25 -9.72 -9.15 3.09
CA PRO A 25 -9.81 -8.17 4.18
C PRO A 25 -9.91 -8.79 5.57
N LYS A 26 -10.41 -10.03 5.68
CA LYS A 26 -10.48 -10.75 6.96
C LYS A 26 -9.10 -11.03 7.55
N TYR A 27 -8.09 -11.19 6.70
CA TYR A 27 -6.72 -11.49 7.12
C TYR A 27 -5.79 -10.28 6.99
N SER A 28 -5.89 -9.52 5.89
CA SER A 28 -5.03 -8.35 5.64
C SER A 28 -5.51 -7.05 6.30
N GLY A 29 -6.77 -7.00 6.72
CA GLY A 29 -7.36 -5.79 7.28
C GLY A 29 -7.85 -4.83 6.20
N LYS A 30 -7.51 -3.54 6.33
CA LYS A 30 -8.17 -2.45 5.60
C LYS A 30 -7.57 -2.14 4.23
N SER A 31 -6.37 -2.63 3.97
CA SER A 31 -5.65 -2.37 2.73
C SER A 31 -4.74 -3.55 2.42
N ASN A 32 -4.41 -3.70 1.14
CA ASN A 32 -3.39 -4.64 0.68
C ASN A 32 -2.06 -3.89 0.49
N CYS A 33 -1.82 -3.15 -0.59
CA CYS A 33 -0.48 -2.56 -0.83
C CYS A 33 -0.09 -1.45 0.16
N VAL A 34 -1.02 -0.61 0.63
CA VAL A 34 -0.69 0.43 1.64
C VAL A 34 -0.37 -0.20 2.99
N ALA A 35 -1.11 -1.22 3.42
CA ALA A 35 -0.83 -1.90 4.69
C ALA A 35 0.44 -2.77 4.63
N ASP A 36 0.68 -3.45 3.51
CA ASP A 36 1.85 -4.32 3.32
C ASP A 36 3.12 -3.47 3.10
N ILE A 37 3.16 -2.64 2.07
CA ILE A 37 4.37 -1.91 1.66
C ILE A 37 4.35 -0.45 2.15
N GLY A 38 3.20 0.24 2.03
CA GLY A 38 3.08 1.65 2.40
C GLY A 38 3.43 1.92 3.87
N SER A 39 3.05 1.01 4.76
CA SER A 39 3.37 1.08 6.20
C SER A 39 4.87 1.03 6.45
N HIS A 40 5.61 0.23 5.68
CA HIS A 40 7.07 0.18 5.74
C HIS A 40 7.70 1.47 5.21
N ILE A 41 7.16 2.06 4.14
CA ILE A 41 7.64 3.36 3.62
C ILE A 41 7.52 4.43 4.72
N GLU A 42 6.34 4.57 5.32
CA GLU A 42 6.13 5.56 6.39
C GLU A 42 7.02 5.28 7.61
N ASN A 43 7.10 4.03 8.06
CA ASN A 43 7.98 3.66 9.16
C ASN A 43 9.45 4.01 8.86
N THR A 44 9.94 3.74 7.66
CA THR A 44 11.31 4.08 7.25
C THR A 44 11.53 5.59 7.20
N VAL A 45 10.60 6.35 6.61
CA VAL A 45 10.71 7.82 6.53
C VAL A 45 10.70 8.41 7.93
N SER A 46 9.71 8.08 8.75
CA SER A 46 9.58 8.56 10.12
C SER A 46 10.81 8.20 10.96
N TYR A 47 11.25 6.94 10.94
CA TYR A 47 12.37 6.47 11.76
C TYR A 47 13.71 7.13 11.38
N ILE A 48 14.01 7.28 10.09
CA ILE A 48 15.30 7.82 9.64
C ILE A 48 15.34 9.34 9.78
N THR A 49 14.23 10.02 9.51
CA THR A 49 14.21 11.49 9.36
C THR A 49 13.59 12.23 10.54
N GLY A 50 12.80 11.54 11.36
CA GLY A 50 11.96 12.16 12.39
C GLY A 50 10.85 13.07 11.82
N LEU A 51 10.58 13.01 10.51
CA LEU A 51 9.51 13.80 9.90
C LEU A 51 8.14 13.27 10.33
N GLU A 52 7.23 14.19 10.62
CA GLU A 52 5.82 13.92 10.93
C GLU A 52 4.93 14.44 9.81
N ILE A 53 4.03 13.59 9.30
CA ILE A 53 3.06 13.98 8.27
C ILE A 53 2.06 14.98 8.87
N ASP A 54 1.94 16.14 8.24
CA ASP A 54 0.93 17.17 8.54
C ASP A 54 -0.36 16.91 7.75
N SER A 55 -0.22 16.65 6.45
CA SER A 55 -1.36 16.40 5.56
C SER A 55 -0.95 15.54 4.38
N LEU A 56 -1.92 14.81 3.83
CA LEU A 56 -1.72 13.95 2.68
C LEU A 56 -2.87 14.03 1.67
N CYS A 57 -2.59 13.64 0.44
CA CYS A 57 -3.56 13.42 -0.62
C CYS A 57 -3.23 12.06 -1.26
N ALA A 58 -4.18 11.12 -1.22
CA ALA A 58 -3.97 9.76 -1.68
C ALA A 58 -4.95 9.38 -2.79
N ASN A 59 -4.46 8.66 -3.78
CA ASN A 59 -5.26 7.94 -4.77
C ASN A 59 -4.98 6.45 -4.59
N LEU A 60 -6.04 5.64 -4.45
CA LEU A 60 -5.95 4.18 -4.29
C LEU A 60 -6.73 3.53 -5.42
N ASP A 61 -6.11 2.54 -6.06
CA ASP A 61 -6.71 1.80 -7.17
C ASP A 61 -6.83 0.31 -6.87
N ILE A 62 -7.84 -0.30 -7.48
CA ILE A 62 -8.01 -1.74 -7.56
C ILE A 62 -7.97 -2.09 -9.04
N PHE A 63 -6.92 -2.78 -9.48
CA PHE A 63 -6.76 -3.12 -10.89
C PHE A 63 -7.37 -4.47 -11.24
N VAL A 64 -7.38 -5.40 -10.28
CA VAL A 64 -7.97 -6.73 -10.50
C VAL A 64 -9.46 -6.67 -10.20
N GLU A 65 -10.28 -6.89 -11.23
CA GLU A 65 -11.73 -6.88 -11.10
C GLU A 65 -12.23 -7.86 -10.03
N GLY A 66 -13.06 -7.33 -9.13
CA GLY A 66 -13.65 -8.08 -8.02
C GLY A 66 -12.77 -8.20 -6.77
N ARG A 67 -11.54 -7.67 -6.78
CA ARG A 67 -10.70 -7.61 -5.58
C ARG A 67 -11.24 -6.54 -4.62
N ALA A 68 -11.16 -6.83 -3.33
CA ALA A 68 -11.74 -5.98 -2.28
C ALA A 68 -10.78 -4.91 -1.74
N LEU A 69 -9.48 -5.10 -1.94
CA LEU A 69 -8.41 -4.28 -1.39
C LEU A 69 -7.60 -3.64 -2.52
N ASP A 70 -6.95 -2.52 -2.20
CA ASP A 70 -6.06 -1.75 -3.06
C ASP A 70 -4.86 -2.54 -3.56
N ASP A 71 -4.55 -2.37 -4.84
CA ASP A 71 -3.39 -2.96 -5.50
C ASP A 71 -2.30 -1.93 -5.79
N ASN A 72 -2.68 -0.66 -5.73
CA ASN A 72 -1.84 0.50 -5.99
C ASN A 72 -2.31 1.68 -5.15
N ALA A 73 -1.37 2.47 -4.67
CA ALA A 73 -1.64 3.74 -4.04
C ALA A 73 -0.53 4.76 -4.31
N GLU A 74 -0.91 5.94 -4.79
CA GLU A 74 -0.05 7.12 -4.79
C GLU A 74 -0.44 8.05 -3.64
N VAL A 75 0.53 8.39 -2.78
CA VAL A 75 0.29 9.26 -1.62
C VAL A 75 1.23 10.45 -1.67
N LEU A 76 0.69 11.64 -1.88
CA LEU A 76 1.42 12.90 -1.74
C LEU A 76 1.39 13.32 -0.28
N THR A 77 2.55 13.58 0.32
CA THR A 77 2.65 13.98 1.74
C THR A 77 3.24 15.38 1.90
N LYS A 78 2.74 16.11 2.88
CA LYS A 78 3.34 17.32 3.43
C LYS A 78 3.68 17.04 4.89
N TYR A 79 4.87 17.47 5.31
CA TYR A 79 5.32 17.29 6.69
C TYR A 79 5.26 18.60 7.47
N THR A 80 5.17 18.51 8.79
CA THR A 80 5.14 19.68 9.70
C THR A 80 6.39 20.58 9.57
N SER A 81 7.50 20.02 9.11
CA SER A 81 8.75 20.75 8.81
C SER A 81 8.72 21.59 7.53
N GLY A 82 7.68 21.45 6.69
CA GLY A 82 7.57 22.04 5.36
C GLY A 82 8.14 21.18 4.22
N ALA A 83 8.75 20.03 4.54
CA ALA A 83 9.15 19.06 3.53
C ALA A 83 7.93 18.48 2.77
N ARG A 84 8.18 17.88 1.61
CA ARG A 84 7.17 17.22 0.77
C ARG A 84 7.66 15.84 0.34
N GLY A 85 6.76 14.87 0.26
CA GLY A 85 7.07 13.50 -0.12
C GLY A 85 6.05 12.89 -1.07
N ILE A 86 6.45 11.78 -1.68
CA ILE A 86 5.61 10.93 -2.52
C ILE A 86 5.85 9.49 -2.09
N TYR A 87 4.80 8.80 -1.67
CA TYR A 87 4.83 7.36 -1.47
C TYR A 87 4.13 6.69 -2.63
N TRP A 88 4.66 5.53 -3.01
CA TRP A 88 4.05 4.68 -4.00
C TRP A 88 4.20 3.23 -3.55
N CYS A 89 3.07 2.57 -3.36
CA CYS A 89 2.97 1.17 -2.96
C CYS A 89 1.93 0.46 -3.82
#